data_AF-A0A1F3DE79-F1
#
_entry.id   AF-A0A1F3DE79-F1
#
_cell.length_a   1.000
_cell.length_b   1.000
_cell.length_c   1.000
_cell.angle_alpha   90.00
_cell.angle_beta   90.00
_cell.angle_gamma   90.00
#
_symmetry.space_group_name_H-M   'P 1'
#
loop_
_entity.id
_entity.type
_entity.pdbx_description
1 polymer ?
#
loop_
_entity_poly.entity_id
_entity_poly.type
_entity_poly.pdbx_seq_one_letter_code
_entity_poly.pdbx_strand_id
1 'polypeptide(L)'
;METKKYTQVGTFSIISIGSALILCIVIMIITGLNDLAPVGIMGFVVMTLLICLLIFYKLTITIDNTYIRFSLGTGLIAKKYLISDIQSCKSVSNNLIYGIGIRKIPKGWLYNVSGLKAIEIKFKNSKSVIRIGTDHPDEIAGIISKMIKADQSGSGMDYKDKTAFRLVWIIMAITLLIPVILILIGNRDPGITLSKPGLKISGMYGLTINYSDIKQLDTLSTLPRIQMRTNGYAFGKSLKGNFRLQNNENAKLFITKRVPPYILIRTDDLNVYLNFKESKKTVDLFKTMTKVRKE
;
A
#
# COMPACT_ATOMS: atom_id res chain seq x y z
N MET A 1 32.50 23.05 -20.68
CA MET A 1 31.30 22.44 -21.29
C MET A 1 30.09 22.93 -20.52
N GLU A 2 29.16 23.64 -21.16
CA GLU A 2 27.97 24.18 -20.50
C GLU A 2 26.90 23.09 -20.39
N THR A 3 26.65 22.62 -19.18
CA THR A 3 25.56 21.70 -18.89
C THR A 3 24.30 22.50 -18.59
N LYS A 4 23.25 22.33 -19.39
CA LYS A 4 21.95 22.99 -19.18
C LYS A 4 21.04 22.13 -18.32
N LYS A 5 20.35 22.74 -17.35
CA LYS A 5 19.49 22.04 -16.40
C LYS A 5 18.11 22.70 -16.36
N TYR A 6 17.07 21.90 -16.58
CA TYR A 6 15.67 22.29 -16.52
C TYR A 6 14.99 21.49 -15.42
N THR A 7 14.26 22.15 -14.51
CA THR A 7 13.55 21.47 -13.42
C THR A 7 12.08 21.87 -13.44
N GLN A 8 11.21 20.89 -13.61
CA GLN A 8 9.77 21.04 -13.50
C GLN A 8 9.32 20.56 -12.12
N VAL A 9 8.51 21.36 -11.44
CA VAL A 9 7.92 21.00 -10.14
C VAL A 9 6.68 20.13 -10.37
N GLY A 10 6.57 19.05 -9.60
CA GLY A 10 5.44 18.12 -9.63
C GLY A 10 4.23 18.64 -8.86
N THR A 11 3.77 19.87 -9.14
CA THR A 11 2.72 20.57 -8.39
C THR A 11 1.46 19.73 -8.23
N PHE A 12 1.04 19.02 -9.29
CA PHE A 12 -0.11 18.11 -9.20
C PHE A 12 0.09 17.02 -8.16
N SER A 13 1.25 16.34 -8.17
CA SER A 13 1.59 15.30 -7.20
C SER A 13 1.66 15.86 -5.79
N ILE A 14 2.26 17.05 -5.61
CA ILE A 14 2.37 17.72 -4.31
C ILE A 14 0.98 18.04 -3.74
N ILE A 15 0.09 18.64 -4.53
CA ILE A 15 -1.25 19.02 -4.06
C ILE A 15 -2.11 17.78 -3.79
N SER A 16 -2.18 16.84 -4.75
CA SER A 16 -3.02 15.66 -4.63
C SER A 16 -2.55 14.70 -3.54
N ILE A 17 -1.26 14.39 -3.47
CA ILE A 17 -0.72 13.51 -2.43
C ILE A 17 -0.65 14.23 -1.08
N GLY A 18 -0.29 15.53 -1.07
CA GLY A 18 -0.26 16.34 0.14
C GLY A 18 -1.63 16.44 0.81
N SER A 19 -2.69 16.68 0.04
CA SER A 19 -4.07 16.68 0.56
C SER A 19 -4.49 15.30 1.07
N ALA A 20 -4.13 14.21 0.39
CA ALA A 20 -4.37 12.85 0.89
C ALA A 20 -3.63 12.55 2.20
N LEU A 21 -2.38 13.02 2.35
CA LEU A 21 -1.60 12.89 3.58
C LEU A 21 -2.27 13.67 4.74
N ILE A 22 -2.71 14.90 4.50
CA ILE A 22 -3.45 15.70 5.49
C ILE A 22 -4.73 14.97 5.90
N LEU A 23 -5.49 14.45 4.94
CA LEU A 23 -6.70 13.67 5.20
C LEU A 23 -6.40 12.43 6.07
N CYS A 24 -5.33 11.70 5.77
CA CYS A 24 -4.90 10.56 6.58
C CYS A 24 -4.60 10.97 8.04
N ILE A 25 -3.92 12.11 8.24
CA ILE A 25 -3.62 12.64 9.58
C ILE A 25 -4.91 13.02 10.31
N VAL A 26 -5.82 13.74 9.65
CA VAL A 26 -7.12 14.13 10.23
C VAL A 26 -7.92 12.90 10.63
N ILE A 27 -7.99 11.87 9.79
CA ILE A 27 -8.65 10.60 10.12
C ILE A 27 -8.00 9.97 11.36
N MET A 28 -6.67 9.90 11.42
CA MET A 28 -5.96 9.34 12.59
C MET A 28 -6.24 10.12 13.88
N ILE A 29 -6.38 11.44 13.82
CA ILE A 29 -6.74 12.27 14.98
C ILE A 29 -8.16 11.96 15.43
N ILE A 30 -9.13 11.91 14.49
CA ILE A 30 -10.54 11.65 14.80
C ILE A 30 -10.74 10.23 15.35
N THR A 31 -10.09 9.23 14.75
CA THR A 31 -10.22 7.83 15.18
C THR A 31 -9.40 7.52 16.43
N GLY A 32 -8.43 8.38 16.76
CA GLY A 32 -7.42 8.14 17.78
C GLY A 32 -6.36 7.12 17.36
N LEU A 33 -5.26 7.09 18.12
CA LEU A 33 -4.08 6.24 17.89
C LEU A 33 -4.04 5.01 18.81
N ASN A 34 -5.15 4.71 19.49
CA ASN A 34 -5.21 3.63 20.49
C ASN A 34 -5.13 2.23 19.87
N ASP A 35 -5.27 2.16 18.54
CA ASP A 35 -5.62 0.96 17.83
C ASP A 35 -4.54 0.50 16.82
N LEU A 36 -3.64 -0.41 17.24
CA LEU A 36 -2.47 -0.84 16.44
C LEU A 36 -2.78 -1.32 15.01
N ALA A 37 -3.86 -2.08 14.78
CA ALA A 37 -4.17 -2.58 13.44
C ALA A 37 -4.59 -1.46 12.44
N PRO A 38 -5.64 -0.63 12.72
CA PRO A 38 -5.94 0.55 11.92
C PRO A 38 -4.77 1.54 11.82
N VAL A 39 -4.05 1.79 12.92
CA VAL A 39 -2.87 2.67 12.93
C VAL A 39 -1.76 2.12 12.06
N GLY A 40 -1.50 0.81 12.09
CA GLY A 40 -0.52 0.14 11.25
C GLY A 40 -0.89 0.23 9.76
N ILE A 41 -2.16 0.00 9.42
CA ILE A 41 -2.66 0.17 8.05
C ILE A 41 -2.52 1.63 7.59
N MET A 42 -2.93 2.59 8.42
CA MET A 42 -2.82 4.02 8.10
C MET A 42 -1.37 4.47 7.97
N GLY A 43 -0.49 4.05 8.89
CA GLY A 43 0.94 4.34 8.82
C GLY A 43 1.56 3.78 7.55
N PHE A 44 1.12 2.60 7.13
CA PHE A 44 1.56 1.98 5.89
C PHE A 44 1.09 2.76 4.64
N VAL A 45 -0.17 3.21 4.63
CA VAL A 45 -0.71 4.10 3.57
C VAL A 45 0.06 5.41 3.52
N VAL A 46 0.28 6.06 4.66
CA VAL A 46 1.05 7.31 4.77
C VAL A 46 2.48 7.14 4.26
N MET A 47 3.17 6.08 4.65
CA MET A 47 4.52 5.77 4.17
C MET A 47 4.56 5.58 2.65
N THR A 48 3.56 4.89 2.09
CA THR A 48 3.41 4.72 0.64
C THR A 48 3.22 6.05 -0.08
N LEU A 49 2.31 6.89 0.41
CA LEU A 49 2.07 8.23 -0.13
C LEU A 49 3.32 9.11 -0.07
N LEU A 50 4.09 9.05 1.02
CA LEU A 50 5.37 9.75 1.16
C LEU A 50 6.40 9.28 0.12
N ILE A 51 6.55 7.97 -0.08
CA ILE A 51 7.44 7.42 -1.11
C ILE A 51 7.01 7.91 -2.51
N CYS A 52 5.72 7.86 -2.83
CA CYS A 52 5.20 8.37 -4.08
C CYS A 52 5.51 9.87 -4.25
N LEU A 53 5.31 10.68 -3.21
CA LEU A 53 5.64 12.10 -3.24
C LEU A 53 7.14 12.31 -3.50
N LEU A 54 8.03 11.58 -2.82
CA LEU A 54 9.48 11.67 -3.02
C LEU A 54 9.94 11.28 -4.43
N ILE A 55 9.20 10.42 -5.13
CA ILE A 55 9.49 10.07 -6.53
C ILE A 55 8.95 11.16 -7.48
N PHE A 56 7.77 11.72 -7.23
CA PHE A 56 7.06 12.56 -8.20
C PHE A 56 7.06 14.07 -7.91
N TYR A 57 7.69 14.55 -6.83
CA TYR A 57 7.68 15.98 -6.48
C TYR A 57 8.43 16.88 -7.47
N LYS A 58 9.33 16.33 -8.30
CA LYS A 58 10.03 17.07 -9.36
C LYS A 58 10.48 16.17 -10.51
N LEU A 59 10.72 16.78 -11.66
CA LEU A 59 11.36 16.18 -12.82
C LEU A 59 12.49 17.09 -13.26
N THR A 60 13.71 16.57 -13.33
CA THR A 60 14.89 17.32 -13.76
C THR A 60 15.39 16.76 -15.07
N ILE A 61 15.63 17.62 -16.05
CA ILE A 61 16.27 17.30 -17.33
C ILE A 61 17.62 18.01 -17.34
N THR A 62 18.67 17.26 -17.65
CA THR A 62 20.03 17.77 -17.79
C THR A 62 20.52 17.43 -19.19
N ILE A 63 21.05 18.43 -19.90
CA ILE A 63 21.55 18.29 -21.26
C ILE A 63 23.01 18.72 -21.26
N ASP A 64 23.88 17.81 -21.66
CA ASP A 64 25.29 18.09 -21.95
C ASP A 64 25.55 17.92 -23.46
N ASN A 65 26.81 18.01 -23.89
CA ASN A 65 27.15 17.92 -25.32
C ASN A 65 27.00 16.50 -25.90
N THR A 66 26.82 15.49 -25.06
CA THR A 66 26.83 14.07 -25.46
C THR A 66 25.54 13.36 -25.08
N TYR A 67 24.86 13.82 -24.04
CA TYR A 67 23.73 13.13 -23.43
C TYR A 67 22.60 14.08 -23.04
N ILE A 68 21.39 13.52 -23.12
CA ILE A 68 20.24 14.00 -22.36
C ILE A 68 19.94 13.03 -21.22
N ARG A 69 19.91 13.54 -20.00
CA ARG A 69 19.51 12.82 -18.80
C ARG A 69 18.22 13.41 -18.26
N PHE A 70 17.33 12.57 -17.74
CA PHE A 70 16.28 13.03 -16.86
C PHE A 70 16.21 12.21 -15.57
N SER A 71 15.71 12.81 -14.50
CA SER A 71 15.47 12.16 -13.22
C SER A 71 14.18 12.65 -12.57
N LEU A 72 13.47 11.72 -11.95
CA LEU A 72 12.28 11.99 -11.14
C LEU A 72 12.67 12.07 -9.66
N GLY A 73 12.14 13.08 -8.97
CA GLY A 73 12.21 13.21 -7.52
C GLY A 73 13.63 13.20 -6.98
N THR A 74 13.91 12.26 -6.08
CA THR A 74 15.24 12.02 -5.49
C THR A 74 16.25 11.39 -6.46
N GLY A 75 15.82 10.98 -7.66
CA GLY A 75 16.68 10.36 -8.68
C GLY A 75 16.64 8.84 -8.72
N LEU A 76 15.75 8.20 -7.95
CA LEU A 76 15.53 6.74 -8.00
C LEU A 76 15.10 6.25 -9.39
N ILE A 77 14.36 7.08 -10.13
CA ILE A 77 14.00 6.82 -11.53
C ILE A 77 14.72 7.87 -12.37
N ALA A 78 15.83 7.48 -12.99
CA ALA A 78 16.60 8.33 -13.87
C ALA A 78 17.00 7.57 -15.13
N LYS A 79 17.02 8.26 -16.27
CA LYS A 79 17.48 7.70 -17.54
C LYS A 79 18.40 8.66 -18.25
N LYS A 80 19.31 8.12 -19.06
CA LYS A 80 20.33 8.84 -19.80
C LYS A 80 20.36 8.29 -21.22
N TYR A 81 20.38 9.17 -22.21
CA TYR A 81 20.39 8.84 -23.64
C TYR A 81 21.49 9.63 -24.35
N LEU A 82 22.19 8.98 -25.27
CA LEU A 82 23.14 9.62 -26.17
C LEU A 82 22.39 10.50 -27.16
N ILE A 83 22.91 11.69 -27.44
CA ILE A 83 22.36 12.59 -28.47
C ILE A 83 22.52 11.97 -29.86
N SER A 84 23.63 11.28 -30.11
CA SER A 84 23.90 10.58 -31.38
C SER A 84 22.86 9.52 -31.73
N ASP A 85 22.18 8.91 -30.74
CA ASP A 85 21.13 7.91 -30.94
C ASP A 85 19.76 8.52 -31.27
N ILE A 86 19.60 9.84 -31.08
CA ILE A 86 18.33 10.54 -31.28
C ILE A 86 18.17 10.86 -32.75
N GLN A 87 17.05 10.40 -33.34
CA GLN A 87 16.64 10.74 -34.70
C GLN A 87 15.97 12.11 -34.75
N SER A 88 15.09 12.40 -33.79
CA SER A 88 14.40 13.69 -33.69
C SER A 88 13.90 13.95 -32.27
N CYS A 89 13.85 15.24 -31.91
CA CYS A 89 13.21 15.71 -30.70
C CYS A 89 12.17 16.78 -31.07
N LYS A 90 10.93 16.64 -30.62
CA LYS A 90 9.83 17.58 -30.91
C LYS A 90 9.10 17.99 -29.65
N SER A 91 8.70 19.26 -29.58
CA SER A 91 7.72 19.73 -28.60
C SER A 91 6.36 19.11 -28.92
N VAL A 92 5.72 18.51 -27.93
CA VAL A 92 4.41 17.86 -28.06
C VAL A 92 3.53 18.20 -26.86
N SER A 93 2.22 18.13 -27.07
CA SER A 93 1.22 18.19 -26.00
C SER A 93 0.52 16.83 -25.88
N ASN A 94 0.37 16.35 -24.65
CA ASN A 94 -0.31 15.10 -24.34
C ASN A 94 -1.80 15.35 -24.07
N ASN A 95 -2.63 14.35 -24.35
CA ASN A 95 -4.02 14.37 -23.90
C ASN A 95 -4.09 14.21 -22.36
N LEU A 96 -5.13 14.74 -21.73
CA LEU A 96 -5.36 14.73 -20.28
C LEU A 96 -5.26 13.33 -19.66
N ILE A 97 -5.74 12.30 -20.38
CA ILE A 97 -5.73 10.90 -19.94
C ILE A 97 -4.30 10.38 -19.68
N TYR A 98 -3.32 10.86 -20.46
CA TYR A 98 -1.92 10.48 -20.31
C TYR A 98 -1.13 11.47 -19.46
N GLY A 99 -1.72 12.61 -19.10
CA GLY A 99 -0.99 13.82 -18.71
C GLY A 99 0.09 13.65 -17.63
N ILE A 100 -0.13 12.84 -16.59
CA ILE A 100 0.71 12.87 -15.37
C ILE A 100 1.13 11.47 -14.92
N GLY A 101 2.39 11.34 -14.50
CA GLY A 101 3.00 10.13 -13.98
C GLY A 101 3.87 9.41 -15.03
N ILE A 102 4.15 8.12 -14.77
CA ILE A 102 4.85 7.26 -15.70
C ILE A 102 3.82 6.37 -16.41
N ARG A 103 3.63 6.60 -17.72
CA ARG A 103 2.57 5.93 -18.48
C ARG A 103 3.09 5.29 -19.75
N LYS A 104 2.52 4.13 -20.07
CA LYS A 104 2.70 3.52 -21.39
C LYS A 104 1.82 4.28 -22.38
N ILE A 105 2.43 4.79 -23.44
CA ILE A 105 1.77 5.48 -24.55
C ILE A 105 1.91 4.64 -25.83
N PRO A 106 1.12 4.89 -26.88
CA PRO A 106 1.35 4.27 -28.18
C PRO A 106 2.81 4.45 -28.59
N LYS A 107 3.48 3.33 -28.87
CA LYS A 107 4.91 3.27 -29.26
C LYS A 107 5.90 3.72 -28.18
N GLY A 108 5.56 3.82 -26.89
CA GLY A 108 6.56 4.33 -25.94
C GLY A 108 6.15 4.50 -24.49
N TRP A 109 6.92 5.35 -23.80
CA TRP A 109 6.69 5.75 -22.41
C TRP A 109 6.66 7.26 -22.27
N LEU A 110 5.79 7.75 -21.40
CA LEU A 110 5.73 9.13 -20.95
C LEU A 110 6.19 9.20 -19.49
N TYR A 111 7.06 10.16 -19.20
CA TYR A 111 7.53 10.51 -17.88
C TYR A 111 7.14 11.96 -17.60
N ASN A 112 6.17 12.18 -16.72
CA ASN A 112 5.74 13.52 -16.37
C ASN A 112 5.39 13.65 -14.89
N VAL A 113 5.58 14.85 -14.34
CA VAL A 113 5.21 15.21 -12.96
C VAL A 113 4.10 16.26 -12.90
N SER A 114 3.89 17.05 -13.98
CA SER A 114 2.87 18.09 -14.03
C SER A 114 2.55 18.53 -15.46
N GLY A 115 1.35 19.07 -15.68
CA GLY A 115 0.94 19.63 -16.98
C GLY A 115 0.81 18.58 -18.10
N LEU A 116 0.68 19.08 -19.34
CA LEU A 116 0.48 18.24 -20.56
C LEU A 116 1.63 18.36 -21.56
N LYS A 117 2.47 19.39 -21.43
CA LYS A 117 3.59 19.68 -22.32
C LYS A 117 4.74 18.72 -22.08
N ALA A 118 5.35 18.26 -23.16
CA ALA A 118 6.50 17.35 -23.13
C ALA A 118 7.37 17.52 -24.37
N ILE A 119 8.58 16.98 -24.31
CA ILE A 119 9.39 16.68 -25.49
C ILE A 119 9.20 15.22 -25.88
N GLU A 120 9.05 14.93 -27.16
CA GLU A 120 9.05 13.58 -27.73
C GLU A 120 10.39 13.31 -28.41
N ILE A 121 11.09 12.28 -27.92
CA ILE A 121 12.36 11.79 -28.46
C ILE A 121 12.07 10.52 -29.26
N LYS A 122 12.49 10.52 -30.53
CA LYS A 122 12.53 9.33 -31.40
C LYS A 122 13.97 8.91 -31.61
N PHE A 123 14.24 7.62 -31.62
CA PHE A 123 15.59 7.06 -31.77
C PHE A 123 15.81 6.53 -33.18
N LYS A 124 17.05 6.57 -33.67
CA LYS A 124 17.41 6.14 -35.04
C LYS A 124 17.09 4.66 -35.29
N ASN A 125 17.41 3.80 -34.33
CA ASN A 125 17.33 2.34 -34.46
C ASN A 125 16.20 1.69 -33.65
N SER A 126 15.22 2.49 -33.17
CA SER A 126 14.09 1.96 -32.41
C SER A 126 12.77 2.55 -32.85
N LYS A 127 11.76 1.68 -32.95
CA LYS A 127 10.35 2.10 -33.15
C LYS A 127 9.76 2.75 -31.89
N SER A 128 10.44 2.67 -30.75
CA SER A 128 9.96 3.24 -29.49
C SER A 128 10.23 4.74 -29.40
N VAL A 129 9.29 5.48 -28.83
CA VAL A 129 9.43 6.90 -28.49
C VAL A 129 9.45 7.10 -26.98
N ILE A 130 10.03 8.19 -26.53
CA ILE A 130 10.00 8.60 -25.13
C ILE A 130 9.48 10.02 -25.06
N ARG A 131 8.51 10.25 -24.18
CA ARG A 131 8.03 11.60 -23.86
C ARG A 131 8.50 11.99 -22.46
N ILE A 132 9.07 13.18 -22.34
CA ILE A 132 9.54 13.74 -21.07
C ILE A 132 8.81 15.06 -20.83
N GLY A 133 8.05 15.14 -19.76
CA GLY A 133 7.35 16.35 -19.34
C GLY A 133 8.32 17.50 -19.08
N THR A 134 7.91 18.71 -19.41
CA THR A 134 8.71 19.91 -19.13
C THR A 134 7.86 21.15 -19.34
N ASP A 135 8.21 22.21 -18.62
CA ASP A 135 7.62 23.54 -18.78
C ASP A 135 8.25 24.30 -19.98
N HIS A 136 9.40 23.82 -20.47
CA HIS A 136 10.19 24.43 -21.54
C HIS A 136 10.40 23.49 -22.75
N PRO A 137 9.33 22.95 -23.38
CA PRO A 137 9.47 21.92 -24.41
C PRO A 137 10.09 22.44 -25.71
N ASP A 138 9.73 23.67 -26.13
CA ASP A 138 10.20 24.26 -27.38
C ASP A 138 11.70 24.59 -27.31
N GLU A 139 12.16 25.11 -26.16
CA GLU A 139 13.57 25.43 -25.92
C GLU A 139 14.44 24.17 -25.94
N ILE A 140 14.03 23.13 -25.19
CA ILE A 140 14.77 21.86 -25.13
C ILE A 140 14.78 21.17 -26.49
N ALA A 141 13.65 21.14 -27.21
CA ALA A 141 13.58 20.58 -28.55
C ALA A 141 14.49 21.32 -29.53
N GLY A 142 14.56 22.66 -29.43
CA GLY A 142 15.45 23.50 -30.23
C GLY A 142 16.94 23.19 -29.97
N ILE A 143 17.34 23.05 -28.71
CA ILE A 143 18.72 22.71 -28.32
C ILE A 143 19.11 21.34 -28.87
N ILE A 144 18.29 20.32 -28.64
CA ILE A 144 18.58 18.94 -29.10
C ILE A 144 18.60 18.87 -30.62
N SER A 145 17.69 19.57 -31.31
CA SER A 145 17.67 19.61 -32.78
C SER A 145 18.93 20.26 -33.36
N LYS A 146 19.51 21.26 -32.70
CA LYS A 146 20.81 21.83 -33.10
C LYS A 146 21.95 20.84 -32.90
N MET A 147 21.97 20.12 -31.77
CA MET A 147 23.00 19.14 -31.46
C MET A 147 22.96 17.93 -32.40
N ILE A 148 21.78 17.45 -32.79
CA ILE A 148 21.60 16.36 -33.77
C ILE A 148 22.22 16.72 -35.13
N LYS A 149 22.13 17.99 -35.56
CA LYS A 149 22.72 18.44 -36.84
C LYS A 149 24.24 18.49 -36.81
N ALA A 150 24.83 18.73 -35.64
CA ALA A 150 26.28 18.81 -35.46
C ALA A 150 26.94 17.43 -35.27
N ASP A 151 26.18 16.43 -34.84
CA ASP A 151 26.67 15.12 -34.42
C ASP A 151 26.35 14.03 -35.47
N GLN A 152 27.13 14.00 -36.55
CA GLN A 152 27.05 13.01 -37.65
C GLN A 152 28.12 11.90 -37.56
N SER A 153 28.75 11.68 -36.41
CA SER A 153 29.72 10.57 -36.22
C SER A 153 29.64 9.98 -34.82
N GLY A 154 29.27 8.70 -34.70
CA GLY A 154 29.58 7.91 -33.50
C GLY A 154 28.46 6.98 -33.00
N SER A 155 28.78 5.68 -33.01
CA SER A 155 27.95 4.51 -32.74
C SER A 155 27.47 4.37 -31.29
N GLY A 156 26.26 3.82 -31.15
CA GLY A 156 25.49 3.77 -29.91
C GLY A 156 25.79 2.61 -28.95
N MET A 157 25.21 2.75 -27.76
CA MET A 157 25.08 1.68 -26.77
C MET A 157 23.68 1.74 -26.13
N ASP A 158 22.92 0.66 -26.28
CA ASP A 158 21.54 0.50 -25.79
C ASP A 158 21.52 0.32 -24.26
N TYR A 159 21.09 1.33 -23.51
CA TYR A 159 20.92 1.22 -22.05
C TYR A 159 19.50 0.78 -21.69
N LYS A 160 19.37 -0.49 -21.34
CA LYS A 160 18.10 -1.18 -21.06
C LYS A 160 17.76 -1.18 -19.57
N ASP A 161 17.41 -0.03 -19.00
CA ASP A 161 16.94 -0.01 -17.61
C ASP A 161 15.45 -0.40 -17.49
N LYS A 162 15.22 -1.72 -17.39
CA LYS A 162 13.93 -2.33 -17.04
C LYS A 162 13.89 -2.80 -15.57
N THR A 163 14.99 -2.72 -14.84
CA THR A 163 15.14 -3.36 -13.52
C THR A 163 14.63 -2.45 -12.41
N ALA A 164 14.94 -1.14 -12.46
CA ALA A 164 14.44 -0.17 -11.49
C ALA A 164 12.89 -0.07 -11.51
N PHE A 165 12.30 -0.18 -12.71
CA PHE A 165 10.84 -0.16 -12.88
C PHE A 165 10.15 -1.35 -12.24
N ARG A 166 10.68 -2.56 -12.41
CA ARG A 166 10.08 -3.76 -11.82
C ARG A 166 10.11 -3.67 -10.30
N LEU A 167 11.21 -3.22 -9.71
CA LEU A 167 11.35 -3.12 -8.26
C LEU A 167 10.36 -2.12 -7.66
N VAL A 168 10.21 -0.93 -8.23
CA VAL A 168 9.24 0.06 -7.72
C VAL A 168 7.80 -0.44 -7.84
N TRP A 169 7.43 -1.08 -8.96
CA TRP A 169 6.08 -1.66 -9.13
C TRP A 169 5.84 -2.86 -8.21
N ILE A 170 6.84 -3.73 -8.03
CA ILE A 170 6.77 -4.86 -7.10
C ILE A 170 6.61 -4.36 -5.68
N ILE A 171 7.41 -3.38 -5.25
CA ILE A 171 7.30 -2.77 -3.92
C ILE A 171 5.91 -2.16 -3.76
N MET A 172 5.45 -1.33 -4.69
CA MET A 172 4.12 -0.69 -4.60
C MET A 172 2.97 -1.72 -4.60
N ALA A 173 3.08 -2.80 -5.36
CA ALA A 173 2.09 -3.88 -5.38
C ALA A 173 2.11 -4.69 -4.08
N ILE A 174 3.27 -5.11 -3.58
CA ILE A 174 3.43 -5.79 -2.29
C ILE A 174 2.83 -4.92 -1.19
N THR A 175 3.16 -3.64 -1.23
CA THR A 175 2.68 -2.63 -0.31
C THR A 175 1.15 -2.58 -0.30
N LEU A 176 0.49 -2.41 -1.44
CA LEU A 176 -0.97 -2.37 -1.49
C LEU A 176 -1.64 -3.71 -1.14
N LEU A 177 -0.97 -4.84 -1.40
CA LEU A 177 -1.49 -6.18 -1.14
C LEU A 177 -1.43 -6.57 0.35
N ILE A 178 -0.41 -6.15 1.09
CA ILE A 178 -0.24 -6.55 2.51
C ILE A 178 -1.44 -6.16 3.38
N PRO A 179 -1.96 -4.90 3.37
CA PRO A 179 -3.12 -4.53 4.15
C PRO A 179 -4.38 -5.30 3.76
N VAL A 180 -4.58 -5.53 2.45
CA VAL A 180 -5.71 -6.32 1.93
C VAL A 180 -5.63 -7.75 2.45
N ILE A 181 -4.46 -8.38 2.38
CA ILE A 181 -4.22 -9.73 2.89
C ILE A 181 -4.45 -9.77 4.40
N LEU A 182 -3.96 -8.79 5.16
CA LEU A 182 -4.16 -8.71 6.61
C LEU A 182 -5.65 -8.58 6.97
N ILE A 183 -6.41 -7.77 6.23
CA ILE A 183 -7.87 -7.65 6.42
C ILE A 183 -8.56 -8.98 6.09
N LEU A 184 -8.20 -9.64 4.98
CA LEU A 184 -8.77 -10.93 4.59
C LEU A 184 -8.48 -12.03 5.63
N ILE A 185 -7.25 -12.10 6.17
CA ILE A 185 -6.87 -13.05 7.22
C ILE A 185 -7.57 -12.71 8.54
N GLY A 186 -7.57 -11.44 8.95
CA GLY A 186 -8.20 -10.97 10.18
C GLY A 186 -9.71 -11.24 10.22
N ASN A 187 -10.38 -11.12 9.08
CA ASN A 187 -11.83 -11.34 8.95
C ASN A 187 -12.26 -12.81 8.82
N ARG A 188 -11.37 -13.79 8.70
CA ARG A 188 -11.77 -15.22 8.71
C ARG A 188 -12.33 -15.64 10.07
N ASP A 189 -13.09 -16.70 10.15
CA ASP A 189 -13.44 -17.27 11.47
C ASP A 189 -12.20 -17.91 12.12
N PRO A 190 -12.09 -17.96 13.46
CA PRO A 190 -11.02 -18.70 14.12
C PRO A 190 -11.14 -20.20 13.81
N GLY A 191 -10.01 -20.87 13.61
CA GLY A 191 -10.00 -22.33 13.48
C GLY A 191 -10.16 -22.96 14.86
N ILE A 192 -11.11 -23.89 15.03
CA ILE A 192 -11.31 -24.58 16.31
C ILE A 192 -10.87 -26.03 16.19
N THR A 193 -10.05 -26.48 17.12
CA THR A 193 -9.65 -27.88 17.27
C THR A 193 -9.93 -28.33 18.69
N LEU A 194 -10.78 -29.33 18.84
CA LEU A 194 -11.08 -29.96 20.12
C LEU A 194 -10.17 -31.18 20.27
N SER A 195 -9.45 -31.27 21.39
CA SER A 195 -8.64 -32.42 21.77
C SER A 195 -9.00 -32.87 23.18
N LYS A 196 -8.54 -34.06 23.61
CA LYS A 196 -8.78 -34.56 24.97
C LYS A 196 -8.38 -33.56 26.07
N PRO A 197 -7.19 -32.94 26.06
CA PRO A 197 -6.84 -32.01 27.13
C PRO A 197 -7.59 -30.69 27.07
N GLY A 198 -8.14 -30.27 25.92
CA GLY A 198 -8.77 -28.97 25.82
C GLY A 198 -9.21 -28.49 24.43
N LEU A 199 -9.51 -27.20 24.38
CA LEU A 199 -9.89 -26.44 23.19
C LEU A 199 -8.69 -25.64 22.68
N LYS A 200 -8.33 -25.83 21.41
CA LYS A 200 -7.38 -24.97 20.70
C LYS A 200 -8.12 -24.05 19.72
N ILE A 201 -7.99 -22.75 19.95
CA ILE A 201 -8.40 -21.70 19.03
C ILE A 201 -7.17 -21.29 18.22
N SER A 202 -7.22 -21.46 16.90
CA SER A 202 -6.13 -21.19 15.96
C SER A 202 -6.35 -19.86 15.22
N GLY A 203 -5.24 -19.20 14.86
CA GLY A 203 -5.22 -17.93 14.13
C GLY A 203 -4.30 -16.91 14.79
N MET A 204 -4.33 -15.66 14.29
CA MET A 204 -3.43 -14.55 14.67
C MET A 204 -3.37 -14.25 16.19
N TYR A 205 -4.39 -14.64 16.95
CA TYR A 205 -4.47 -14.44 18.40
C TYR A 205 -4.79 -15.74 19.17
N GLY A 206 -4.60 -16.89 18.51
CA GLY A 206 -5.00 -18.18 19.02
C GLY A 206 -4.47 -18.51 20.42
N LEU A 207 -5.15 -19.43 21.09
CA LEU A 207 -4.75 -19.97 22.39
C LEU A 207 -5.27 -21.39 22.55
N THR A 208 -4.68 -22.10 23.50
CA THR A 208 -5.19 -23.38 23.98
C THR A 208 -5.72 -23.19 25.40
N ILE A 209 -6.89 -23.75 25.68
CA ILE A 209 -7.54 -23.73 26.99
C ILE A 209 -7.77 -25.18 27.40
N ASN A 210 -7.19 -25.63 28.51
CA ASN A 210 -7.48 -26.99 29.00
C ASN A 210 -8.88 -27.03 29.62
N TYR A 211 -9.58 -28.15 29.49
CA TYR A 211 -10.93 -28.27 30.07
C TYR A 211 -10.93 -28.21 31.60
N SER A 212 -9.84 -28.65 32.24
CA SER A 212 -9.61 -28.54 33.68
C SER A 212 -9.63 -27.09 34.19
N ASP A 213 -9.22 -26.15 33.35
CA ASP A 213 -9.02 -24.74 33.73
C ASP A 213 -10.32 -23.93 33.57
N ILE A 214 -11.38 -24.55 33.02
CA ILE A 214 -12.66 -23.91 32.76
C ILE A 214 -13.52 -23.92 34.03
N LYS A 215 -13.60 -22.76 34.70
CA LYS A 215 -14.49 -22.53 35.84
C LYS A 215 -15.95 -22.37 35.40
N GLN A 216 -16.19 -21.67 34.30
CA GLN A 216 -17.54 -21.46 33.77
C GLN A 216 -17.57 -21.55 32.25
N LEU A 217 -18.61 -22.19 31.73
CA LEU A 217 -18.90 -22.30 30.30
C LEU A 217 -20.38 -21.99 30.08
N ASP A 218 -20.68 -20.94 29.32
CA ASP A 218 -22.07 -20.48 29.10
C ASP A 218 -22.25 -19.83 27.72
N THR A 219 -23.49 -19.55 27.33
CA THR A 219 -23.84 -18.76 26.15
C THR A 219 -24.56 -17.47 26.52
N LEU A 220 -24.13 -16.37 25.93
CA LEU A 220 -24.70 -15.05 26.12
C LEU A 220 -25.40 -14.58 24.83
N SER A 221 -26.56 -13.94 24.96
CA SER A 221 -27.24 -13.26 23.83
C SER A 221 -26.63 -11.89 23.52
N THR A 222 -25.97 -11.27 24.51
CA THR A 222 -25.31 -9.96 24.38
C THR A 222 -23.91 -10.00 24.98
N LEU A 223 -22.97 -9.28 24.37
CA LEU A 223 -21.62 -9.12 24.91
C LEU A 223 -21.59 -8.08 26.03
N PRO A 224 -20.77 -8.27 27.08
CA PRO A 224 -20.42 -7.19 27.99
C PRO A 224 -19.84 -5.99 27.24
N ARG A 225 -20.05 -4.79 27.79
CA ARG A 225 -19.53 -3.57 27.17
C ARG A 225 -18.00 -3.60 27.19
N ILE A 226 -17.42 -3.44 26.00
CA ILE A 226 -15.97 -3.36 25.80
C ILE A 226 -15.55 -1.92 26.12
N GLN A 227 -14.60 -1.75 27.04
CA GLN A 227 -14.02 -0.45 27.39
C GLN A 227 -12.99 -0.04 26.34
N MET A 228 -12.03 -0.91 26.06
CA MET A 228 -10.98 -0.67 25.09
C MET A 228 -10.39 -1.97 24.55
N ARG A 229 -9.76 -1.91 23.39
CA ARG A 229 -8.90 -2.99 22.90
C ARG A 229 -7.51 -2.79 23.48
N THR A 230 -6.91 -3.83 24.07
CA THR A 230 -5.55 -3.75 24.62
C THR A 230 -4.52 -4.27 23.63
N ASN A 231 -4.85 -5.28 22.82
CA ASN A 231 -4.04 -5.75 21.69
C ASN A 231 -4.91 -6.66 20.81
N GLY A 232 -5.11 -6.36 19.53
CA GLY A 232 -5.96 -7.23 18.71
C GLY A 232 -6.24 -6.72 17.31
N TYR A 233 -7.03 -7.49 16.58
CA TYR A 233 -7.69 -7.11 15.35
C TYR A 233 -9.10 -6.61 15.66
N ALA A 234 -9.45 -5.43 15.16
CA ALA A 234 -10.79 -4.87 15.25
C ALA A 234 -11.07 -4.11 13.95
N PHE A 235 -11.86 -4.71 13.08
CA PHE A 235 -12.22 -4.13 11.80
C PHE A 235 -13.60 -4.62 11.38
N GLY A 236 -14.45 -3.71 10.92
CA GLY A 236 -15.86 -4.01 10.63
C GLY A 236 -16.58 -4.63 11.84
N LYS A 237 -17.11 -5.84 11.65
CA LYS A 237 -17.80 -6.61 12.70
C LYS A 237 -16.88 -7.53 13.50
N SER A 238 -15.68 -7.82 13.01
CA SER A 238 -14.80 -8.82 13.60
C SER A 238 -13.89 -8.22 14.67
N LEU A 239 -13.86 -8.83 15.84
CA LEU A 239 -13.00 -8.50 16.98
C LEU A 239 -12.22 -9.74 17.40
N LYS A 240 -10.88 -9.67 17.40
CA LYS A 240 -9.99 -10.76 17.82
C LYS A 240 -8.83 -10.26 18.65
N GLY A 241 -8.45 -10.96 19.69
CA GLY A 241 -7.33 -10.59 20.56
C GLY A 241 -7.77 -10.14 21.95
N ASN A 242 -6.94 -9.38 22.63
CA ASN A 242 -7.10 -8.92 24.00
C ASN A 242 -7.82 -7.56 24.08
N PHE A 243 -8.77 -7.48 24.98
CA PHE A 243 -9.63 -6.34 25.24
C PHE A 243 -9.81 -6.18 26.76
N ARG A 244 -10.14 -4.96 27.16
CA ARG A 244 -10.58 -4.61 28.50
C ARG A 244 -12.08 -4.36 28.47
N LEU A 245 -12.83 -4.99 29.37
CA LEU A 245 -14.26 -4.78 29.57
C LEU A 245 -14.51 -3.60 30.54
N GLN A 246 -15.73 -3.04 30.55
CA GLN A 246 -16.05 -1.88 31.41
C GLN A 246 -15.93 -2.14 32.91
N ASN A 247 -16.04 -3.38 33.35
CA ASN A 247 -15.78 -3.80 34.73
C ASN A 247 -14.27 -3.99 35.02
N ASN A 248 -13.40 -3.49 34.15
CA ASN A 248 -11.94 -3.61 34.20
C ASN A 248 -11.42 -5.05 34.08
N GLU A 249 -12.25 -6.03 33.71
CA GLU A 249 -11.81 -7.41 33.46
C GLU A 249 -11.09 -7.53 32.11
N ASN A 250 -10.06 -8.37 32.07
CA ASN A 250 -9.40 -8.77 30.83
C ASN A 250 -10.27 -9.78 30.09
N ALA A 251 -10.44 -9.57 28.78
CA ALA A 251 -11.14 -10.49 27.91
C ALA A 251 -10.33 -10.76 26.65
N LYS A 252 -10.29 -12.02 26.23
CA LYS A 252 -9.83 -12.38 24.89
C LYS A 252 -11.03 -12.69 24.01
N LEU A 253 -11.22 -11.89 22.97
CA LEU A 253 -12.36 -12.00 22.07
C LEU A 253 -11.95 -12.74 20.80
N PHE A 254 -12.86 -13.53 20.27
CA PHE A 254 -12.86 -14.07 18.91
C PHE A 254 -14.29 -14.00 18.39
N ILE A 255 -14.77 -12.78 18.17
CA ILE A 255 -16.18 -12.55 17.92
C ILE A 255 -16.48 -11.78 16.62
N THR A 256 -17.65 -12.05 16.07
CA THR A 256 -18.35 -11.22 15.10
C THR A 256 -19.49 -10.50 15.80
N LYS A 257 -19.43 -9.16 15.86
CA LYS A 257 -20.43 -8.30 16.47
C LYS A 257 -21.81 -8.53 15.86
N ARG A 258 -22.84 -8.51 16.71
CA ARG A 258 -24.27 -8.63 16.35
C ARG A 258 -24.67 -10.00 15.79
N VAL A 259 -23.97 -11.07 16.20
CA VAL A 259 -24.28 -12.46 15.78
C VAL A 259 -24.36 -13.37 17.00
N PRO A 260 -25.39 -13.28 17.86
CA PRO A 260 -25.52 -14.20 19.00
C PRO A 260 -25.77 -15.66 18.56
N PRO A 261 -25.52 -16.65 19.45
CA PRO A 261 -25.00 -16.50 20.80
C PRO A 261 -23.48 -16.27 20.83
N TYR A 262 -22.96 -15.83 21.98
CA TYR A 262 -21.54 -15.75 22.29
C TYR A 262 -21.20 -16.75 23.38
N ILE A 263 -20.25 -17.66 23.14
CA ILE A 263 -19.75 -18.57 24.16
C ILE A 263 -18.85 -17.78 25.11
N LEU A 264 -19.14 -17.84 26.41
CA LEU A 264 -18.27 -17.38 27.49
C LEU A 264 -17.52 -18.60 28.05
N ILE A 265 -16.20 -18.50 28.08
CA ILE A 265 -15.32 -19.44 28.79
C ILE A 265 -14.56 -18.63 29.84
N ARG A 266 -14.79 -18.91 31.12
CA ARG A 266 -14.10 -18.25 32.24
C ARG A 266 -13.07 -19.20 32.83
N THR A 267 -11.83 -18.74 32.88
CA THR A 267 -10.73 -19.37 33.63
C THR A 267 -10.33 -18.46 34.79
N ASP A 268 -9.28 -18.84 35.53
CA ASP A 268 -8.76 -18.08 36.67
C ASP A 268 -8.27 -16.69 36.27
N ASP A 269 -7.62 -16.60 35.11
CA ASP A 269 -6.89 -15.41 34.69
C ASP A 269 -7.53 -14.67 33.51
N LEU A 270 -8.50 -15.27 32.82
CA LEU A 270 -8.99 -14.75 31.54
C LEU A 270 -10.45 -15.14 31.25
N ASN A 271 -11.22 -14.16 30.77
CA ASN A 271 -12.49 -14.41 30.12
C ASN A 271 -12.29 -14.54 28.61
N VAL A 272 -12.76 -15.62 27.99
CA VAL A 272 -12.74 -15.79 26.54
C VAL A 272 -14.16 -15.74 26.00
N TYR A 273 -14.37 -14.90 24.99
CA TYR A 273 -15.65 -14.80 24.28
C TYR A 273 -15.47 -15.23 22.84
N LEU A 274 -16.31 -16.15 22.37
CA LEU A 274 -16.19 -16.77 21.06
C LEU A 274 -17.56 -16.88 20.37
N ASN A 275 -17.62 -16.50 19.10
CA ASN A 275 -18.70 -16.91 18.21
C ASN A 275 -18.17 -16.98 16.77
N PHE A 276 -18.98 -17.56 15.89
CA PHE A 276 -18.75 -17.56 14.45
C PHE A 276 -19.66 -16.56 13.75
N LYS A 277 -19.34 -16.24 12.49
CA LYS A 277 -20.25 -15.47 11.62
C LYS A 277 -21.61 -16.14 11.42
N GLU A 278 -21.65 -17.45 11.59
CA GLU A 278 -22.87 -18.26 11.52
C GLU A 278 -23.25 -18.74 12.92
N SER A 279 -24.42 -18.32 13.40
CA SER A 279 -24.92 -18.63 14.74
C SER A 279 -24.99 -20.14 15.03
N LYS A 280 -25.40 -20.93 14.03
CA LYS A 280 -25.51 -22.40 14.14
C LYS A 280 -24.18 -23.06 14.54
N LYS A 281 -23.07 -22.64 13.94
CA LYS A 281 -21.73 -23.15 14.27
C LYS A 281 -21.35 -22.87 15.72
N THR A 282 -21.77 -21.72 16.26
CA THR A 282 -21.53 -21.38 17.67
C THR A 282 -22.31 -22.31 18.60
N VAL A 283 -23.58 -22.57 18.28
CA VAL A 283 -24.44 -23.49 19.04
C VAL A 283 -23.88 -24.91 19.01
N ASP A 284 -23.48 -25.39 17.83
CA ASP A 284 -22.94 -26.75 17.67
C ASP A 284 -21.60 -26.92 18.40
N LEU A 285 -20.74 -25.91 18.38
CA LEU A 285 -19.50 -25.89 19.14
C LEU A 285 -19.79 -25.98 20.65
N PHE A 286 -20.70 -25.16 21.17
CA PHE A 286 -21.05 -25.15 22.58
C PHE A 286 -21.53 -26.54 23.05
N LYS A 287 -22.46 -27.15 22.31
CA LYS A 287 -22.97 -28.50 22.60
C LYS A 287 -21.84 -29.54 22.66
N THR A 288 -20.90 -29.46 21.71
CA THR A 288 -19.76 -30.39 21.64
C THR A 288 -18.84 -30.20 22.85
N MET A 289 -18.51 -28.96 23.22
CA MET A 289 -17.69 -28.66 24.39
C MET A 289 -18.34 -29.14 25.69
N THR A 290 -19.65 -28.97 25.85
CA THR A 290 -20.38 -29.48 27.03
C THR A 290 -20.35 -30.99 27.14
N LYS A 291 -20.39 -31.71 26.01
CA LYS A 291 -20.29 -33.17 25.98
C LYS A 291 -18.89 -33.64 26.38
N VAL A 292 -17.86 -33.12 25.72
CA VAL A 292 -16.46 -33.55 25.93
C VAL A 292 -15.97 -33.23 27.35
N ARG A 293 -16.47 -32.17 28.00
CA ARG A 293 -16.12 -31.85 29.39
C ARG A 293 -16.67 -32.85 30.41
N LYS A 294 -17.76 -33.56 30.10
CA LYS A 294 -18.41 -34.51 31.02
C LYS A 294 -17.79 -35.91 30.95
N GLU A 295 -17.05 -36.21 29.88
CA GLU A 295 -16.35 -37.47 29.64
C GLU A 295 -14.93 -37.43 30.22
#